data_AF-A0AA39GRI4-F1
#
_entry.id   AF-A0AA39GRI4-F1
#
_cell.length_a   1.000
_cell.length_b   1.000
_cell.length_c   1.000
_cell.angle_alpha   90.00
_cell.angle_beta   90.00
_cell.angle_gamma   90.00
#
_symmetry.space_group_name_H-M   'P 1'
#
loop_
_entity.id
_entity.type
_entity.pdbx_description
1 polymer ?
#
loop_
_entity_poly.entity_id
_entity_poly.type
_entity_poly.pdbx_seq_one_letter_code
_entity_poly.pdbx_strand_id
1 'polypeptide(L)'
;MSRSKGAEALDLNNTGSAYYAPASTSLLRAAGQSTSGFVPADYESQIHLALLNLRRILLAAGARVDDITKLTTLHRQLRPGTAQAYQARHRPAITLVPVSQLAVPSWLFEIDAVCLARCLAARLKWVDVVVIGAGIAGLTAATDVRKAGLSCVVLEARDRGGGKTWSQNVVHGEGVVDLGAAWINDVSQSKVYALAKRYGTKMLEQNTTGKCVLEDKNGVISTFEHGQLPNHLARLHDIRGLYPISRGSIAFQPALPLAKQAWIESTTYGYYTKAMMVFRTPFWVDKGYCGLIQSFTGPASVIRDTSSEPDGKYILTCFMAADTGRAWASLSTPEREQALVAQIGKLYDSELEAARDVVEMLTYEWAKDEYYGWGCPCTALTPGVLDLLGGEALRTPSGNLHWAGTETAAEWKGYMEGALRSGERAAAEVVTGLTHVNARL
;
A
#
# COMPACT_ATOMS: atom_id res chain seq x y z
N MET A 1 8.39 -5.32 38.51
CA MET A 1 8.81 -4.43 37.41
C MET A 1 8.81 -5.22 36.11
N SER A 2 7.69 -5.12 35.37
CA SER A 2 7.45 -5.83 34.12
C SER A 2 8.01 -4.99 32.97
N ARG A 3 8.89 -5.57 32.15
CA ARG A 3 9.37 -4.96 30.90
C ARG A 3 8.50 -5.48 29.76
N SER A 4 7.77 -4.56 29.13
CA SER A 4 7.05 -4.72 27.88
C SER A 4 7.98 -5.27 26.78
N LYS A 5 7.62 -6.40 26.18
CA LYS A 5 8.23 -6.87 24.92
C LYS A 5 7.43 -6.28 23.77
N GLY A 6 7.93 -5.17 23.21
CA GLY A 6 7.48 -4.65 21.92
C GLY A 6 7.86 -5.63 20.81
N ALA A 7 7.02 -5.69 19.77
CA ALA A 7 7.33 -6.40 18.54
C ALA A 7 8.46 -5.66 17.79
N GLU A 8 9.52 -6.37 17.43
CA GLU A 8 10.54 -5.85 16.51
C GLU A 8 10.06 -6.05 15.06
N ALA A 9 10.01 -4.95 14.31
CA ALA A 9 9.81 -4.97 12.86
C ALA A 9 11.16 -5.22 12.18
N LEU A 10 11.19 -6.13 11.20
CA LEU A 10 12.36 -6.40 10.37
C LEU A 10 12.12 -5.76 8.99
N ASP A 11 12.91 -4.74 8.66
CA ASP A 11 12.83 -4.03 7.38
C ASP A 11 13.60 -4.79 6.28
N LEU A 12 12.88 -5.22 5.23
CA LEU A 12 13.39 -5.99 4.09
C LEU A 12 13.50 -5.16 2.80
N ASN A 13 13.36 -3.83 2.85
CA ASN A 13 13.06 -2.92 1.73
C ASN A 13 14.06 -2.82 0.55
N ASN A 14 14.96 -3.77 0.29
CA ASN A 14 15.93 -3.65 -0.82
C ASN A 14 16.31 -4.93 -1.58
N THR A 15 15.38 -5.86 -1.76
CA THR A 15 15.60 -7.00 -2.67
C THR A 15 15.27 -6.62 -4.12
N GLY A 16 16.22 -5.97 -4.79
CA GLY A 16 16.19 -5.82 -6.25
C GLY A 16 16.27 -7.19 -6.94
N SER A 17 15.36 -7.43 -7.87
CA SER A 17 15.17 -8.60 -8.74
C SER A 17 16.40 -9.52 -8.98
N ALA A 18 16.18 -10.84 -8.85
CA ALA A 18 17.18 -11.88 -9.11
C ALA A 18 16.94 -12.61 -10.45
N TYR A 19 18.02 -13.01 -11.13
CA TYR A 19 18.01 -13.95 -12.26
C TYR A 19 18.43 -15.34 -11.78
N TYR A 20 17.72 -16.38 -12.23
CA TYR A 20 17.96 -17.79 -11.90
C TYR A 20 18.53 -18.53 -13.11
N ALA A 21 19.60 -19.31 -12.90
CA ALA A 21 20.00 -20.40 -13.79
C ALA A 21 20.17 -21.69 -12.95
N PRO A 22 19.66 -22.85 -13.41
CA PRO A 22 19.52 -24.04 -12.58
C PRO A 22 20.83 -24.81 -12.44
N ALA A 23 21.38 -24.89 -11.22
CA ALA A 23 22.11 -26.06 -10.71
C ALA A 23 22.24 -25.99 -9.17
N SER A 24 21.95 -27.12 -8.54
CA SER A 24 22.11 -27.54 -7.14
C SER A 24 23.03 -26.75 -6.16
N THR A 25 22.58 -26.75 -4.90
CA THR A 25 23.25 -26.38 -3.63
C THR A 25 23.33 -24.87 -3.28
N SER A 26 22.33 -24.44 -2.49
CA SER A 26 22.21 -23.22 -1.68
C SER A 26 23.26 -22.11 -1.87
N LEU A 27 22.94 -21.16 -2.77
CA LEU A 27 23.66 -19.91 -2.99
C LEU A 27 22.89 -18.73 -2.36
N LEU A 28 23.53 -17.98 -1.45
CA LEU A 28 22.98 -16.77 -0.82
C LEU A 28 23.43 -15.52 -1.61
N ARG A 29 22.52 -15.00 -2.45
CA ARG A 29 22.35 -13.60 -2.94
C ARG A 29 23.57 -12.80 -3.46
N ALA A 30 23.45 -12.21 -4.65
CA ALA A 30 24.40 -11.23 -5.22
C ALA A 30 23.91 -9.77 -5.05
N ALA A 31 24.81 -8.82 -4.79
CA ALA A 31 24.50 -7.39 -4.73
C ALA A 31 25.71 -6.51 -5.15
N GLY A 32 25.61 -5.83 -6.29
CA GLY A 32 26.65 -4.94 -6.84
C GLY A 32 26.23 -3.47 -7.04
N GLN A 33 25.01 -3.10 -6.67
CA GLN A 33 24.47 -1.74 -6.85
C GLN A 33 23.75 -1.24 -5.60
N SER A 34 23.57 0.07 -5.51
CA SER A 34 22.71 0.67 -4.49
C SER A 34 21.24 0.31 -4.75
N THR A 35 20.40 0.69 -3.81
CA THR A 35 18.96 0.47 -3.79
C THR A 35 18.23 1.11 -4.98
N SER A 36 18.79 2.19 -5.52
CA SER A 36 18.30 2.91 -6.71
C SER A 36 18.94 2.43 -8.02
N GLY A 37 19.75 1.36 -7.99
CA GLY A 37 20.49 0.86 -9.15
C GLY A 37 21.77 1.64 -9.47
N PHE A 38 22.12 2.66 -8.69
CA PHE A 38 23.35 3.43 -8.88
C PHE A 38 24.59 2.64 -8.45
N VAL A 39 25.65 2.68 -9.28
CA VAL A 39 26.98 2.12 -9.02
C VAL A 39 28.01 3.24 -9.19
N PRO A 40 28.89 3.52 -8.21
CA PRO A 40 29.96 4.50 -8.35
C PRO A 40 30.90 4.16 -9.51
N ALA A 41 31.43 5.18 -10.19
CA ALA A 41 32.38 4.99 -11.29
C ALA A 41 33.80 4.64 -10.79
N ASP A 42 34.13 4.99 -9.55
CA ASP A 42 35.44 4.78 -8.97
C ASP A 42 35.57 3.44 -8.24
N TYR A 43 36.77 2.87 -8.34
CA TYR A 43 37.09 1.53 -7.85
C TYR A 43 36.95 1.39 -6.32
N GLU A 44 37.41 2.38 -5.55
CA GLU A 44 37.37 2.33 -4.08
C GLU A 44 35.93 2.40 -3.54
N SER A 45 35.09 3.27 -4.12
CA SER A 45 33.67 3.35 -3.74
C SER A 45 32.90 2.09 -4.14
N GLN A 46 33.26 1.41 -5.23
CA GLN A 46 32.69 0.10 -5.55
C GLN A 46 33.09 -0.97 -4.52
N ILE A 47 34.33 -0.98 -4.02
CA ILE A 47 34.76 -1.87 -2.92
C ILE A 47 33.94 -1.60 -1.66
N HIS A 48 33.79 -0.32 -1.27
CA HIS A 48 32.99 0.05 -0.10
C HIS A 48 31.51 -0.35 -0.25
N LEU A 49 30.93 -0.12 -1.42
CA LEU A 49 29.54 -0.49 -1.70
C LEU A 49 29.34 -2.01 -1.65
N ALA A 50 30.26 -2.78 -2.24
CA ALA A 50 30.22 -4.24 -2.21
C ALA A 50 30.33 -4.80 -0.78
N LEU A 51 31.23 -4.25 0.04
CA LEU A 51 31.37 -4.64 1.45
C LEU A 51 30.15 -4.24 2.30
N LEU A 52 29.57 -3.07 2.05
CA LEU A 52 28.34 -2.62 2.69
C LEU A 52 27.17 -3.57 2.35
N ASN A 53 27.04 -3.94 1.07
CA ASN A 53 26.03 -4.88 0.60
C ASN A 53 26.22 -6.27 1.20
N LEU A 54 27.45 -6.78 1.26
CA LEU A 54 27.76 -8.03 1.93
C LEU A 54 27.33 -8.01 3.41
N ARG A 55 27.62 -6.92 4.13
CA ARG A 55 27.17 -6.75 5.52
C ARG A 55 25.65 -6.80 5.66
N ARG A 56 24.91 -6.15 4.75
CA ARG A 56 23.44 -6.20 4.72
C ARG A 56 22.91 -7.60 4.48
N ILE A 57 23.52 -8.35 3.55
CA ILE A 57 23.16 -9.74 3.25
C ILE A 57 23.38 -10.62 4.48
N LEU A 58 24.52 -10.48 5.17
CA LEU A 58 24.81 -11.23 6.39
C LEU A 58 23.78 -10.94 7.49
N LEU A 59 23.44 -9.66 7.72
CA LEU A 59 22.42 -9.28 8.70
C LEU A 59 21.04 -9.88 8.37
N ALA A 60 20.61 -9.80 7.11
CA ALA A 60 19.34 -10.37 6.66
C ALA A 60 19.31 -11.91 6.80
N ALA A 61 20.46 -12.57 6.65
CA ALA A 61 20.62 -14.00 6.84
C ALA A 61 20.80 -14.43 8.31
N GLY A 62 20.85 -13.48 9.26
CA GLY A 62 21.15 -13.77 10.67
C GLY A 62 22.60 -14.19 10.93
N ALA A 63 23.52 -13.91 10.00
CA ALA A 63 24.94 -14.23 10.07
C ALA A 63 25.79 -13.02 10.50
N ARG A 64 26.97 -13.28 11.05
CA ARG A 64 27.98 -12.28 11.43
C ARG A 64 29.16 -12.31 10.44
N VAL A 65 29.97 -11.26 10.46
CA VAL A 65 31.24 -11.21 9.70
C VAL A 65 32.15 -12.39 10.06
N ASP A 66 32.15 -12.78 11.34
CA ASP A 66 32.92 -13.94 11.84
C ASP A 66 32.41 -15.30 11.32
N ASP A 67 31.18 -15.35 10.78
CA ASP A 67 30.61 -16.56 10.20
C ASP A 67 31.01 -16.74 8.71
N ILE A 68 31.71 -15.77 8.10
CA ILE A 68 32.28 -15.92 6.75
C ILE A 68 33.43 -16.93 6.80
N THR A 69 33.38 -17.97 5.99
CA THR A 69 34.41 -19.03 5.94
C THR A 69 35.34 -18.88 4.74
N LYS A 70 34.82 -18.34 3.62
CA LYS A 70 35.58 -18.06 2.40
C LYS A 70 35.14 -16.74 1.79
N LEU A 71 36.09 -16.00 1.25
CA LEU A 71 35.88 -14.78 0.50
C LEU A 71 36.64 -14.85 -0.83
N THR A 72 35.96 -14.65 -1.95
CA THR A 72 36.57 -14.52 -3.27
C THR A 72 36.35 -13.09 -3.74
N THR A 73 37.42 -12.37 -4.07
CA THR A 73 37.33 -11.00 -4.60
C THR A 73 37.82 -10.97 -6.04
N LEU A 74 37.01 -10.42 -6.94
CA LEU A 74 37.28 -10.33 -8.36
C LEU A 74 37.62 -8.87 -8.70
N HIS A 75 38.77 -8.65 -9.34
CA HIS A 75 39.31 -7.31 -9.56
C HIS A 75 39.63 -7.08 -11.03
N ARG A 76 38.98 -6.07 -11.65
CA ARG A 76 39.33 -5.64 -13.01
C ARG A 76 40.52 -4.69 -13.05
N GLN A 77 40.73 -3.92 -11.98
CA GLN A 77 41.82 -2.95 -11.86
C GLN A 77 42.59 -3.17 -10.55
N LEU A 78 43.27 -4.31 -10.44
CA LEU A 78 44.03 -4.64 -9.23
C LEU A 78 45.16 -3.62 -8.99
N ARG A 79 45.08 -2.87 -7.87
CA ARG A 79 46.09 -1.88 -7.48
C ARG A 79 47.04 -2.43 -6.40
N PRO A 80 48.32 -2.02 -6.37
CA PRO A 80 49.21 -2.31 -5.25
C PRO A 80 48.61 -1.82 -3.93
N GLY A 81 48.57 -2.66 -2.90
CA GLY A 81 48.00 -2.31 -1.58
C GLY A 81 46.55 -2.74 -1.34
N THR A 82 45.80 -3.17 -2.37
CA THR A 82 44.39 -3.59 -2.22
C THR A 82 44.20 -4.71 -1.18
N ALA A 83 45.19 -5.60 -1.02
CA ALA A 83 45.16 -6.68 -0.02
C ALA A 83 45.21 -6.17 1.44
N GLN A 84 45.70 -4.95 1.70
CA GLN A 84 45.77 -4.37 3.04
C GLN A 84 44.42 -3.82 3.53
N ALA A 85 43.47 -3.58 2.62
CA ALA A 85 42.13 -3.09 2.98
C ALA A 85 41.30 -4.10 3.80
N TYR A 86 41.69 -5.39 3.80
CA TYR A 86 40.98 -6.49 4.45
C TYR A 86 41.54 -6.86 5.84
N GLN A 87 42.25 -5.95 6.52
CA GLN A 87 42.81 -6.19 7.85
C GLN A 87 41.75 -6.13 8.96
N ALA A 88 40.79 -7.06 8.93
CA ALA A 88 39.81 -7.25 10.00
C ALA A 88 40.31 -8.24 11.07
N ARG A 89 39.64 -8.23 12.24
CA ARG A 89 39.89 -9.15 13.36
C ARG A 89 39.62 -10.63 12.99
N HIS A 90 38.72 -10.86 12.03
CA HIS A 90 38.42 -12.16 11.44
C HIS A 90 39.02 -12.26 10.04
N ARG A 91 39.66 -13.40 9.72
CA ARG A 91 40.35 -13.64 8.44
C ARG A 91 39.86 -14.94 7.82
N PRO A 92 38.81 -14.92 6.98
CA PRO A 92 38.40 -16.10 6.23
C PRO A 92 39.48 -16.52 5.23
N ALA A 93 39.33 -17.68 4.60
CA ALA A 93 40.14 -18.01 3.42
C ALA A 93 39.82 -17.00 2.31
N ILE A 94 40.79 -16.16 1.93
CA ILE A 94 40.61 -15.12 0.91
C ILE A 94 41.28 -15.56 -0.40
N THR A 95 40.54 -15.53 -1.50
CA THR A 95 41.05 -15.72 -2.86
C THR A 95 40.88 -14.42 -3.63
N LEU A 96 41.99 -13.85 -4.09
CA LEU A 96 41.99 -12.65 -4.93
C LEU A 96 42.19 -13.07 -6.38
N VAL A 97 41.23 -12.74 -7.24
CA VAL A 97 41.23 -13.13 -8.65
C VAL A 97 41.23 -11.88 -9.54
N PRO A 98 42.35 -11.54 -10.22
CA PRO A 98 42.33 -10.52 -11.26
C PRO A 98 41.57 -11.04 -12.50
N VAL A 99 40.73 -10.21 -13.09
CA VAL A 99 39.90 -10.56 -14.25
C VAL A 99 39.95 -9.47 -15.32
N SER A 100 39.82 -9.84 -16.59
CA SER A 100 39.72 -8.86 -17.69
C SER A 100 38.35 -8.18 -17.71
N GLN A 101 37.31 -8.87 -17.23
CA GLN A 101 35.92 -8.40 -17.22
C GLN A 101 35.14 -9.07 -16.09
N LEU A 102 34.12 -8.37 -15.58
CA LEU A 102 33.17 -8.87 -14.57
C LEU A 102 31.80 -9.18 -15.22
N ALA A 103 30.88 -9.77 -14.45
CA ALA A 103 29.53 -10.12 -14.92
C ALA A 103 28.80 -8.91 -15.54
N VAL A 104 29.03 -7.71 -15.00
CA VAL A 104 28.60 -6.45 -15.61
C VAL A 104 29.83 -5.71 -16.13
N PRO A 105 29.89 -5.36 -17.44
CA PRO A 105 31.08 -4.75 -18.04
C PRO A 105 31.50 -3.40 -17.45
N SER A 106 30.59 -2.66 -16.81
CA SER A 106 30.88 -1.38 -16.16
C SER A 106 31.48 -1.51 -14.76
N TRP A 107 31.46 -2.71 -14.16
CA TRP A 107 31.99 -2.92 -12.82
C TRP A 107 33.50 -3.07 -12.84
N LEU A 108 34.11 -2.72 -11.70
CA LEU A 108 35.54 -2.78 -11.46
C LEU A 108 35.90 -3.76 -10.33
N PHE A 109 34.94 -4.09 -9.46
CA PHE A 109 35.10 -4.99 -8.33
C PHE A 109 33.85 -5.85 -8.09
N GLU A 110 34.04 -7.12 -7.73
CA GLU A 110 32.98 -8.03 -7.31
C GLU A 110 33.46 -8.89 -6.13
N ILE A 111 32.53 -9.29 -5.26
CA ILE A 111 32.82 -10.09 -4.07
C ILE A 111 31.85 -11.26 -3.98
N ASP A 112 32.39 -12.44 -3.73
CA ASP A 112 31.67 -13.68 -3.45
C ASP A 112 32.09 -14.17 -2.05
N ALA A 113 31.13 -14.55 -1.23
CA ALA A 113 31.35 -14.92 0.15
C ALA A 113 30.58 -16.19 0.51
N VAL A 114 31.27 -17.16 1.10
CA VAL A 114 30.66 -18.34 1.71
C VAL A 114 30.58 -18.09 3.21
N CYS A 115 29.40 -18.23 3.79
CA CYS A 115 29.18 -18.06 5.23
C CYS A 115 28.43 -19.25 5.83
N LEU A 116 28.74 -19.54 7.10
CA LEU A 116 27.95 -20.43 7.93
C LEU A 116 26.69 -19.67 8.36
N ALA A 117 25.59 -19.88 7.65
CA ALA A 117 24.30 -19.41 8.12
C ALA A 117 23.99 -20.14 9.43
N ARG A 118 24.07 -19.42 10.55
CA ARG A 118 23.43 -19.89 11.78
C ARG A 118 21.96 -19.92 11.43
N CYS A 119 21.44 -21.11 11.18
CA CYS A 119 20.03 -21.34 11.29
C CYS A 119 19.72 -20.97 12.75
N LEU A 120 19.34 -19.71 12.98
CA LEU A 120 18.48 -19.40 14.10
C LEU A 120 17.36 -20.40 13.89
N ALA A 121 17.34 -21.46 14.70
CA ALA A 121 16.15 -22.22 14.92
C ALA A 121 15.18 -21.19 15.50
N ALA A 122 14.57 -20.39 14.62
CA ALA A 122 13.41 -19.61 14.93
C ALA A 122 12.49 -20.65 15.52
N ARG A 123 12.22 -20.53 16.82
CA ARG A 123 11.30 -21.42 17.52
C ARG A 123 10.06 -21.47 16.65
N LEU A 124 9.80 -22.61 16.02
CA LEU A 124 8.60 -22.80 15.22
C LEU A 124 7.43 -22.53 16.16
N LYS A 125 6.73 -21.42 15.91
CA LYS A 125 5.62 -21.00 16.73
C LYS A 125 4.37 -21.57 16.10
N TRP A 126 3.86 -22.63 16.71
CA TRP A 126 2.56 -23.17 16.37
C TRP A 126 1.47 -22.20 16.84
N VAL A 127 0.52 -21.94 15.96
CA VAL A 127 -0.69 -21.18 16.23
C VAL A 127 -1.86 -21.82 15.53
N ASP A 128 -3.06 -21.62 16.08
CA ASP A 128 -4.30 -22.16 15.52
C ASP A 128 -4.67 -21.45 14.22
N VAL A 129 -4.41 -20.14 14.15
CA VAL A 129 -4.78 -19.29 13.01
C VAL A 129 -3.65 -18.34 12.60
N VAL A 130 -3.40 -18.26 11.31
CA VAL A 130 -2.56 -17.22 10.68
C VAL A 130 -3.46 -16.31 9.86
N VAL A 131 -3.44 -15.02 10.13
CA VAL A 131 -4.12 -13.98 9.36
C VAL A 131 -3.12 -13.26 8.48
N ILE A 132 -3.38 -13.19 7.18
CA ILE A 132 -2.52 -12.49 6.21
C ILE A 132 -3.13 -11.12 5.92
N GLY A 133 -2.42 -10.06 6.27
CA GLY A 133 -2.81 -8.65 6.15
C GLY A 133 -3.34 -8.06 7.46
N ALA A 134 -2.74 -6.95 7.89
CA ALA A 134 -3.14 -6.15 9.05
C ALA A 134 -4.03 -4.94 8.66
N GLY A 135 -4.83 -5.09 7.60
CA GLY A 135 -5.94 -4.18 7.30
C GLY A 135 -7.14 -4.43 8.22
N ILE A 136 -8.18 -3.60 8.10
CA ILE A 136 -9.40 -3.69 8.92
C ILE A 136 -9.98 -5.12 8.98
N ALA A 137 -10.10 -5.79 7.82
CA ALA A 137 -10.66 -7.14 7.77
C ALA A 137 -9.81 -8.16 8.54
N GLY A 138 -8.49 -8.13 8.35
CA GLY A 138 -7.57 -9.06 9.01
C GLY A 138 -7.48 -8.79 10.52
N LEU A 139 -7.38 -7.53 10.95
CA LEU A 139 -7.35 -7.19 12.38
C LEU A 139 -8.67 -7.55 13.09
N THR A 140 -9.79 -7.43 12.39
CA THR A 140 -11.11 -7.86 12.89
C THR A 140 -11.16 -9.36 13.04
N ALA A 141 -10.76 -10.11 12.00
CA ALA A 141 -10.71 -11.55 12.05
C ALA A 141 -9.80 -12.05 13.19
N ALA A 142 -8.61 -11.49 13.31
CA ALA A 142 -7.66 -11.82 14.37
C ALA A 142 -8.22 -11.52 15.77
N THR A 143 -8.93 -10.41 15.92
CA THR A 143 -9.57 -10.04 17.19
C THR A 143 -10.62 -11.07 17.59
N ASP A 144 -11.49 -11.48 16.66
CA ASP A 144 -12.58 -12.40 16.95
C ASP A 144 -12.10 -13.85 17.15
N VAL A 145 -11.11 -14.29 16.38
CA VAL A 145 -10.39 -15.56 16.62
C VAL A 145 -9.80 -15.59 18.03
N ARG A 146 -9.15 -14.51 18.47
CA ARG A 146 -8.59 -14.42 19.83
C ARG A 146 -9.67 -14.42 20.92
N LYS A 147 -10.81 -13.76 20.69
CA LYS A 147 -11.95 -13.79 21.62
C LYS A 147 -12.52 -15.22 21.77
N ALA A 148 -12.43 -16.03 20.72
CA ALA A 148 -12.80 -17.44 20.75
C ALA A 148 -11.77 -18.33 21.46
N GLY A 149 -10.70 -17.76 22.05
CA GLY A 149 -9.68 -18.51 22.80
C GLY A 149 -8.58 -19.14 21.93
N LEU A 150 -8.59 -18.89 20.62
CA LEU A 150 -7.60 -19.44 19.70
C LEU A 150 -6.34 -18.56 19.63
N SER A 151 -5.19 -19.21 19.47
CA SER A 151 -3.93 -18.55 19.21
C SER A 151 -3.86 -18.04 17.77
N CYS A 152 -3.42 -16.79 17.60
CA CYS A 152 -3.42 -16.11 16.31
C CYS A 152 -2.11 -15.35 16.10
N VAL A 153 -1.61 -15.37 14.86
CA VAL A 153 -0.56 -14.47 14.35
C VAL A 153 -1.10 -13.70 13.16
N VAL A 154 -0.77 -12.40 13.07
CA VAL A 154 -1.06 -11.56 11.91
C VAL A 154 0.26 -11.30 11.18
N LEU A 155 0.28 -11.56 9.87
CA LEU A 155 1.41 -11.29 8.99
C LEU A 155 1.07 -10.08 8.11
N GLU A 156 1.82 -9.01 8.24
CA GLU A 156 1.67 -7.80 7.44
C GLU A 156 2.89 -7.64 6.53
N ALA A 157 2.66 -7.30 5.26
CA ALA A 157 3.73 -7.16 4.30
C ALA A 157 4.50 -5.84 4.50
N ARG A 158 3.85 -4.83 5.08
CA ARG A 158 4.43 -3.52 5.36
C ARG A 158 4.93 -3.38 6.78
N ASP A 159 5.64 -2.27 7.00
CA ASP A 159 6.03 -1.75 8.31
C ASP A 159 4.87 -1.09 9.09
N ARG A 160 3.65 -1.11 8.54
CA ARG A 160 2.46 -0.50 9.13
C ARG A 160 1.21 -1.37 9.01
N GLY A 161 0.36 -1.29 10.04
CA GLY A 161 -1.03 -1.77 9.95
C GLY A 161 -1.94 -0.80 9.18
N GLY A 162 -3.21 -1.17 9.06
CA GLY A 162 -4.28 -0.34 8.51
C GLY A 162 -4.62 -0.64 7.04
N GLY A 163 -3.69 -1.17 6.25
CA GLY A 163 -3.97 -1.46 4.84
C GLY A 163 -4.33 -0.18 4.06
N LYS A 164 -5.52 -0.18 3.45
CA LYS A 164 -6.10 0.96 2.70
C LYS A 164 -6.63 2.10 3.58
N THR A 165 -6.59 1.97 4.91
CA THR A 165 -6.75 3.11 5.82
C THR A 165 -5.37 3.61 6.22
N TRP A 166 -5.06 4.86 5.89
CA TRP A 166 -3.75 5.41 6.13
C TRP A 166 -3.82 6.90 6.40
N SER A 167 -3.36 7.28 7.58
CA SER A 167 -3.33 8.64 8.06
C SER A 167 -1.87 9.11 8.13
N GLN A 168 -1.63 10.37 7.77
CA GLN A 168 -0.33 11.01 7.83
C GLN A 168 -0.44 12.38 8.49
N ASN A 169 0.62 12.82 9.15
CA ASN A 169 0.69 14.20 9.62
C ASN A 169 0.80 15.15 8.43
N VAL A 170 0.21 16.33 8.55
CA VAL A 170 0.50 17.45 7.63
C VAL A 170 1.96 17.89 7.77
N VAL A 171 2.58 18.38 6.69
CA VAL A 171 3.99 18.81 6.75
C VAL A 171 4.11 20.18 7.40
N HIS A 172 3.15 21.07 7.13
CA HIS A 172 3.12 22.43 7.62
C HIS A 172 2.05 22.64 8.70
N GLY A 173 2.48 22.51 9.96
CA GLY A 173 1.67 22.73 11.16
C GLY A 173 1.26 21.42 11.84
N GLU A 174 0.30 21.50 12.77
CA GLU A 174 -0.20 20.32 13.47
C GLU A 174 -1.42 19.73 12.76
N GLY A 175 -1.66 18.42 12.87
CA GLY A 175 -2.86 17.78 12.31
C GLY A 175 -2.55 16.55 11.48
N VAL A 176 -3.61 15.81 11.17
CA VAL A 176 -3.56 14.53 10.48
C VAL A 176 -4.51 14.56 9.28
N VAL A 177 -4.06 14.03 8.16
CA VAL A 177 -4.87 13.80 6.96
C VAL A 177 -4.95 12.31 6.67
N ASP A 178 -6.12 11.84 6.27
CA ASP A 178 -6.30 10.48 5.77
C ASP A 178 -6.00 10.43 4.29
N LEU A 179 -4.92 9.77 3.88
CA LEU A 179 -4.59 9.50 2.48
C LEU A 179 -5.25 8.22 1.95
N GLY A 180 -5.78 7.40 2.86
CA GLY A 180 -6.64 6.25 2.58
C GLY A 180 -8.14 6.55 2.72
N ALA A 181 -8.89 5.50 3.08
CA ALA A 181 -10.32 5.64 3.39
C ALA A 181 -10.52 6.48 4.65
N ALA A 182 -11.51 7.40 4.60
CA ALA A 182 -11.73 8.39 5.66
C ALA A 182 -13.22 8.55 6.05
N TRP A 183 -14.16 8.30 5.13
CA TRP A 183 -15.58 8.52 5.38
C TRP A 183 -16.27 7.28 5.95
N ILE A 184 -17.07 7.53 6.98
CA ILE A 184 -18.02 6.59 7.60
C ILE A 184 -19.36 7.30 7.82
N ASN A 185 -20.42 6.53 8.09
CA ASN A 185 -21.71 7.09 8.52
C ASN A 185 -22.34 6.21 9.61
N ASP A 186 -23.19 6.80 10.43
CA ASP A 186 -23.80 6.17 11.60
C ASP A 186 -25.09 5.40 11.30
N VAL A 187 -25.71 5.62 10.14
CA VAL A 187 -26.96 4.96 9.74
C VAL A 187 -26.71 3.58 9.13
N SER A 188 -25.89 3.54 8.08
CA SER A 188 -25.76 2.38 7.21
C SER A 188 -24.43 1.64 7.36
N GLN A 189 -23.42 2.30 7.95
CA GLN A 189 -22.11 1.74 8.28
C GLN A 189 -21.93 1.59 9.80
N SER A 190 -22.91 0.94 10.42
CA SER A 190 -23.04 0.85 11.88
C SER A 190 -21.83 0.18 12.58
N LYS A 191 -21.18 -0.81 11.97
CA LYS A 191 -20.07 -1.53 12.62
C LYS A 191 -18.81 -0.69 12.67
N VAL A 192 -18.42 -0.04 11.56
CA VAL A 192 -17.22 0.81 11.55
C VAL A 192 -17.43 2.05 12.40
N TYR A 193 -18.64 2.61 12.40
CA TYR A 193 -18.98 3.74 13.26
C TYR A 193 -18.93 3.36 14.75
N ALA A 194 -19.48 2.20 15.14
CA ALA A 194 -19.35 1.68 16.50
C ALA A 194 -17.90 1.39 16.88
N LEU A 195 -17.09 0.89 15.94
CA LEU A 195 -15.66 0.65 16.17
C LEU A 195 -14.88 1.93 16.42
N ALA A 196 -15.14 2.98 15.62
CA ALA A 196 -14.54 4.31 15.81
C ALA A 196 -14.89 4.87 17.20
N LYS A 197 -16.17 4.78 17.61
CA LYS A 197 -16.61 5.17 18.96
C LYS A 197 -15.92 4.37 20.06
N ARG A 198 -15.80 3.05 19.89
CA ARG A 198 -15.17 2.16 20.88
C ARG A 198 -13.72 2.52 21.17
N TYR A 199 -12.97 2.95 20.15
CA TYR A 199 -11.57 3.38 20.31
C TYR A 199 -11.41 4.88 20.59
N GLY A 200 -12.52 5.62 20.74
CA GLY A 200 -12.47 7.06 21.00
C GLY A 200 -11.86 7.85 19.84
N THR A 201 -11.99 7.37 18.60
CA THR A 201 -11.49 8.09 17.42
C THR A 201 -12.20 9.43 17.29
N LYS A 202 -11.43 10.53 17.20
CA LYS A 202 -11.97 11.86 16.88
C LYS A 202 -12.56 11.79 15.47
N MET A 203 -13.87 11.99 15.36
CA MET A 203 -14.59 12.05 14.09
C MET A 203 -14.97 13.50 13.82
N LEU A 204 -14.88 13.91 12.57
CA LEU A 204 -15.36 15.20 12.09
C LEU A 204 -16.69 15.00 11.38
N GLU A 205 -17.66 15.85 11.67
CA GLU A 205 -18.89 15.88 10.90
C GLU A 205 -18.63 16.52 9.54
N GLN A 206 -19.07 15.86 8.48
CA GLN A 206 -18.91 16.38 7.13
C GLN A 206 -19.73 17.67 7.00
N ASN A 207 -19.10 18.76 6.55
CA ASN A 207 -19.84 19.95 6.15
C ASN A 207 -20.80 19.60 5.00
N THR A 208 -22.09 19.79 5.25
CA THR A 208 -23.18 19.55 4.30
C THR A 208 -24.03 20.80 4.08
N THR A 209 -23.56 21.96 4.57
CA THR A 209 -24.28 23.24 4.50
C THR A 209 -23.88 24.01 3.24
N GLY A 210 -24.87 24.38 2.44
CA GLY A 210 -24.69 25.19 1.24
C GLY A 210 -24.68 24.37 -0.05
N LYS A 211 -24.11 24.98 -1.09
CA LYS A 211 -24.20 24.47 -2.46
C LYS A 211 -23.10 23.46 -2.76
N CYS A 212 -23.43 22.53 -3.64
CA CYS A 212 -22.51 21.64 -4.33
C CYS A 212 -22.20 22.22 -5.73
N VAL A 213 -21.05 21.87 -6.29
CA VAL A 213 -20.67 22.22 -7.67
C VAL A 213 -20.68 20.99 -8.55
N LEU A 214 -21.21 21.14 -9.76
CA LEU A 214 -21.15 20.14 -10.82
C LEU A 214 -20.57 20.75 -12.09
N GLU A 215 -19.47 20.18 -12.58
CA GLU A 215 -18.91 20.46 -13.90
C GLU A 215 -19.19 19.28 -14.83
N ASP A 216 -19.97 19.51 -15.89
CA ASP A 216 -20.30 18.47 -16.86
C ASP A 216 -19.13 18.15 -17.82
N LYS A 217 -19.32 17.16 -18.70
CA LYS A 217 -18.28 16.75 -19.66
C LYS A 217 -17.89 17.82 -20.68
N ASN A 218 -18.69 18.87 -20.84
CA ASN A 218 -18.44 20.00 -21.73
C ASN A 218 -17.80 21.19 -20.99
N GLY A 219 -17.55 21.04 -19.68
CA GLY A 219 -16.99 22.10 -18.83
C GLY A 219 -18.02 23.13 -18.36
N VAL A 220 -19.32 22.84 -18.49
CA VAL A 220 -20.39 23.72 -17.98
C VAL A 220 -20.49 23.52 -16.48
N ILE A 221 -20.32 24.61 -15.73
CA ILE A 221 -20.39 24.63 -14.27
C ILE A 221 -21.80 25.02 -13.84
N SER A 222 -22.36 24.25 -12.91
CA SER A 222 -23.66 24.51 -12.28
C SER A 222 -23.60 24.21 -10.79
N THR A 223 -24.59 24.70 -10.05
CA THR A 223 -24.69 24.50 -8.59
C THR A 223 -26.06 23.97 -8.22
N PHE A 224 -26.11 23.26 -7.10
CA PHE A 224 -27.34 22.70 -6.52
C PHE A 224 -27.20 22.61 -5.01
N GLU A 225 -28.32 22.64 -4.28
CA GLU A 225 -28.29 22.52 -2.82
C GLU A 225 -27.87 21.10 -2.41
N HIS A 226 -27.10 21.00 -1.33
CA HIS A 226 -26.72 19.70 -0.79
C HIS A 226 -27.96 18.86 -0.43
N GLY A 227 -27.94 17.58 -0.77
CA GLY A 227 -29.08 16.67 -0.60
C GLY A 227 -30.10 16.70 -1.74
N GLN A 228 -29.96 17.60 -2.72
CA GLN A 228 -30.76 17.60 -3.94
C GLN A 228 -30.02 16.93 -5.10
N LEU A 229 -30.77 16.47 -6.10
CA LEU A 229 -30.19 16.01 -7.37
C LEU A 229 -30.02 17.19 -8.33
N PRO A 230 -28.92 17.25 -9.11
CA PRO A 230 -28.79 18.23 -10.17
C PRO A 230 -29.87 18.01 -11.23
N ASN A 231 -30.58 19.07 -11.60
CA ASN A 231 -31.76 19.03 -12.48
C ASN A 231 -31.51 18.36 -13.86
N HIS A 232 -30.26 18.18 -14.29
CA HIS A 232 -29.87 17.65 -15.60
C HIS A 232 -29.22 16.25 -15.55
N LEU A 233 -28.97 15.67 -14.36
CA LEU A 233 -28.26 14.38 -14.22
C LEU A 233 -29.15 13.13 -14.38
N ALA A 234 -30.46 13.27 -14.54
CA ALA A 234 -31.39 12.14 -14.73
C ALA A 234 -31.14 11.31 -16.02
N ARG A 235 -30.07 11.57 -16.79
CA ARG A 235 -29.82 10.95 -18.11
C ARG A 235 -28.41 10.41 -18.34
N LEU A 236 -27.50 10.41 -17.35
CA LEU A 236 -26.14 9.89 -17.55
C LEU A 236 -26.07 8.38 -17.30
N HIS A 237 -26.47 7.60 -18.30
CA HIS A 237 -26.20 6.16 -18.41
C HIS A 237 -25.07 5.92 -19.41
N ASP A 238 -23.81 6.21 -19.07
CA ASP A 238 -22.67 5.50 -19.68
C ASP A 238 -21.36 5.89 -18.99
N ILE A 239 -20.78 4.95 -18.24
CA ILE A 239 -19.36 4.96 -17.92
C ILE A 239 -18.84 3.56 -18.25
N ARG A 240 -18.11 3.46 -19.37
CA ARG A 240 -17.39 2.26 -19.80
C ARG A 240 -15.90 2.54 -19.72
N GLY A 241 -15.17 1.67 -19.02
CA GLY A 241 -13.71 1.69 -18.99
C GLY A 241 -13.18 0.63 -18.05
N LEU A 242 -12.74 -0.51 -18.60
CA LEU A 242 -12.04 -1.58 -17.88
C LEU A 242 -10.72 -1.82 -18.60
N TYR A 243 -9.63 -1.78 -17.84
CA TYR A 243 -8.29 -2.14 -18.28
C TYR A 243 -7.75 -3.19 -17.29
N PRO A 244 -7.18 -4.32 -17.75
CA PRO A 244 -6.70 -5.38 -16.87
C PRO A 244 -5.25 -5.15 -16.42
N ILE A 245 -4.94 -5.39 -15.13
CA ILE A 245 -3.59 -5.59 -14.59
C ILE A 245 -3.63 -6.60 -13.42
N SER A 246 -2.66 -7.53 -13.45
CA SER A 246 -2.38 -8.69 -12.57
C SER A 246 -1.79 -8.31 -11.19
N ARG A 247 -1.52 -9.15 -10.18
CA ARG A 247 -1.70 -10.58 -9.83
C ARG A 247 -1.36 -10.72 -8.33
N GLY A 248 -1.87 -11.76 -7.65
CA GLY A 248 -1.50 -12.07 -6.27
C GLY A 248 -0.06 -12.58 -6.13
N SER A 249 0.64 -12.17 -5.06
CA SER A 249 2.03 -12.51 -4.76
C SER A 249 2.24 -13.82 -3.97
N ILE A 250 1.17 -14.58 -3.73
CA ILE A 250 1.19 -15.81 -2.91
C ILE A 250 1.01 -17.03 -3.80
N ALA A 251 1.99 -17.93 -3.79
CA ALA A 251 1.89 -19.23 -4.45
C ALA A 251 1.10 -20.22 -3.57
N PHE A 252 0.11 -20.90 -4.16
CA PHE A 252 -0.70 -21.91 -3.48
C PHE A 252 -0.29 -23.32 -3.89
N GLN A 253 -0.08 -24.19 -2.90
CA GLN A 253 0.17 -25.62 -3.11
C GLN A 253 -0.70 -26.45 -2.15
N PRO A 254 -1.62 -27.29 -2.67
CA PRO A 254 -2.00 -27.43 -4.08
C PRO A 254 -2.61 -26.13 -4.64
N ALA A 255 -2.72 -26.04 -5.97
CA ALA A 255 -3.35 -24.90 -6.62
C ALA A 255 -4.81 -24.73 -6.15
N LEU A 256 -5.27 -23.47 -6.10
CA LEU A 256 -6.67 -23.15 -5.78
C LEU A 256 -7.64 -23.73 -6.83
N PRO A 257 -8.93 -23.93 -6.50
CA PRO A 257 -9.93 -24.30 -7.50
C PRO A 257 -9.96 -23.32 -8.68
N LEU A 258 -10.17 -23.82 -9.91
CA LEU A 258 -10.13 -23.00 -11.13
C LEU A 258 -11.06 -21.77 -11.09
N ALA A 259 -12.27 -21.94 -10.58
CA ALA A 259 -13.22 -20.83 -10.42
C ALA A 259 -12.64 -19.69 -9.56
N LYS A 260 -11.85 -20.03 -8.55
CA LYS A 260 -11.20 -19.04 -7.67
C LYS A 260 -10.03 -18.36 -8.34
N GLN A 261 -9.21 -19.12 -9.08
CA GLN A 261 -8.14 -18.54 -9.89
C GLN A 261 -8.72 -17.53 -10.89
N ALA A 262 -9.78 -17.92 -11.61
CA ALA A 262 -10.47 -17.05 -12.55
C ALA A 262 -11.03 -15.79 -11.87
N TRP A 263 -11.62 -15.91 -10.67
CA TRP A 263 -12.07 -14.76 -9.88
C TRP A 263 -10.93 -13.77 -9.58
N ILE A 264 -9.81 -14.27 -9.05
CA ILE A 264 -8.64 -13.46 -8.68
C ILE A 264 -8.03 -12.79 -9.91
N GLU A 265 -7.93 -13.52 -11.02
CA GLU A 265 -7.36 -13.00 -12.28
C GLU A 265 -8.29 -12.03 -13.01
N SER A 266 -9.59 -12.05 -12.71
CA SER A 266 -10.60 -11.21 -13.37
C SER A 266 -10.92 -9.91 -12.62
N THR A 267 -10.41 -9.74 -11.41
CA THR A 267 -10.56 -8.48 -10.66
C THR A 267 -9.40 -7.54 -10.94
N THR A 268 -9.70 -6.27 -11.21
CA THR A 268 -8.66 -5.23 -11.43
C THR A 268 -8.98 -3.97 -10.64
N TYR A 269 -7.96 -3.26 -10.17
CA TYR A 269 -8.13 -1.93 -9.58
C TYR A 269 -8.14 -0.82 -10.63
N GLY A 270 -8.92 0.23 -10.37
CA GLY A 270 -8.79 1.48 -11.09
C GLY A 270 -7.51 2.23 -10.70
N TYR A 271 -7.06 3.12 -11.59
CA TYR A 271 -6.07 4.12 -11.21
C TYR A 271 -6.72 5.12 -10.25
N TYR A 272 -6.02 5.44 -9.17
CA TYR A 272 -6.51 6.33 -8.12
C TYR A 272 -5.38 7.02 -7.37
N THR A 273 -5.48 8.34 -7.27
CA THR A 273 -4.64 9.18 -6.43
C THR A 273 -5.51 10.10 -5.60
N LYS A 274 -5.23 10.14 -4.29
CA LYS A 274 -5.85 11.10 -3.37
C LYS A 274 -4.87 12.25 -3.13
N ALA A 275 -5.34 13.48 -3.26
CA ALA A 275 -4.60 14.67 -2.89
C ALA A 275 -5.35 15.43 -1.80
N MET A 276 -4.64 15.89 -0.77
CA MET A 276 -5.15 16.73 0.30
C MET A 276 -4.58 18.12 0.09
N MET A 277 -5.43 19.04 -0.39
CA MET A 277 -5.07 20.44 -0.66
C MET A 277 -5.34 21.25 0.60
N VAL A 278 -4.29 21.75 1.25
CA VAL A 278 -4.40 22.55 2.48
C VAL A 278 -4.41 24.04 2.12
N PHE A 279 -5.34 24.78 2.70
CA PHE A 279 -5.51 26.22 2.48
C PHE A 279 -5.45 27.02 3.78
N ARG A 280 -5.07 28.29 3.68
CA ARG A 280 -5.07 29.25 4.80
C ARG A 280 -6.48 29.68 5.21
N THR A 281 -7.42 29.71 4.28
CA THR A 281 -8.81 30.15 4.50
C THR A 281 -9.79 29.17 3.86
N PRO A 282 -11.01 29.03 4.40
CA PRO A 282 -12.08 28.23 3.80
C PRO A 282 -12.91 29.07 2.81
N PHE A 283 -12.28 29.72 1.83
CA PHE A 283 -12.96 30.68 0.93
C PHE A 283 -14.19 30.11 0.19
N TRP A 284 -14.26 28.78 0.02
CA TRP A 284 -15.45 28.12 -0.55
C TRP A 284 -16.64 28.17 0.41
N VAL A 285 -16.41 28.04 1.72
CA VAL A 285 -17.45 28.18 2.75
C VAL A 285 -17.97 29.61 2.80
N ASP A 286 -17.08 30.61 2.73
CA ASP A 286 -17.45 32.03 2.71
C ASP A 286 -18.36 32.38 1.51
N LYS A 287 -18.25 31.63 0.41
CA LYS A 287 -19.11 31.74 -0.78
C LYS A 287 -20.38 30.89 -0.72
N GLY A 288 -20.64 30.21 0.39
CA GLY A 288 -21.83 29.40 0.60
C GLY A 288 -21.77 28.01 -0.04
N TYR A 289 -20.58 27.45 -0.25
CA TYR A 289 -20.40 26.08 -0.71
C TYR A 289 -20.07 25.12 0.43
N CYS A 290 -20.63 23.90 0.38
CA CYS A 290 -20.34 22.82 1.34
C CYS A 290 -19.01 22.10 1.05
N GLY A 291 -18.37 22.44 -0.06
CA GLY A 291 -17.13 21.86 -0.53
C GLY A 291 -17.24 20.50 -1.22
N LEU A 292 -18.46 20.09 -1.63
CA LEU A 292 -18.68 18.94 -2.53
C LEU A 292 -18.67 19.39 -4.00
N ILE A 293 -17.76 18.80 -4.78
CA ILE A 293 -17.66 18.98 -6.22
C ILE A 293 -17.72 17.61 -6.90
N GLN A 294 -18.51 17.52 -7.98
CA GLN A 294 -18.37 16.49 -9.00
C GLN A 294 -17.93 17.15 -10.31
N SER A 295 -16.86 16.65 -10.94
CA SER A 295 -16.33 17.17 -12.20
C SER A 295 -16.12 16.01 -13.19
N PHE A 296 -16.48 16.24 -14.45
CA PHE A 296 -16.24 15.33 -15.56
C PHE A 296 -15.14 15.81 -16.51
N THR A 297 -14.50 16.96 -16.22
CA THR A 297 -13.36 17.49 -16.99
C THR A 297 -12.02 17.18 -16.32
N GLY A 298 -11.95 17.26 -14.98
CA GLY A 298 -10.76 16.94 -14.20
C GLY A 298 -9.77 18.12 -14.01
N PRO A 299 -8.59 17.87 -13.41
CA PRO A 299 -8.04 16.56 -13.10
C PRO A 299 -8.72 15.81 -11.94
N ALA A 300 -9.24 16.52 -10.92
CA ALA A 300 -10.03 15.89 -9.87
C ALA A 300 -11.46 15.63 -10.35
N SER A 301 -11.93 14.39 -10.23
CA SER A 301 -13.30 14.03 -10.55
C SER A 301 -14.26 14.29 -9.40
N VAL A 302 -13.77 14.21 -8.16
CA VAL A 302 -14.52 14.53 -6.95
C VAL A 302 -13.64 15.36 -6.03
N ILE A 303 -14.22 16.40 -5.43
CA ILE A 303 -13.58 17.18 -4.37
C ILE A 303 -14.52 17.20 -3.16
N ARG A 304 -13.95 17.06 -1.96
CA ARG A 304 -14.68 17.04 -0.69
C ARG A 304 -14.00 17.92 0.34
N ASP A 305 -14.79 18.70 1.06
CA ASP A 305 -14.35 19.35 2.28
C ASP A 305 -14.01 18.31 3.36
N THR A 306 -12.80 18.41 3.89
CA THR A 306 -12.27 17.62 5.01
C THR A 306 -11.63 18.53 6.06
N SER A 307 -12.09 19.77 6.13
CA SER A 307 -11.65 20.78 7.08
C SER A 307 -11.97 20.35 8.51
N SER A 308 -11.12 20.78 9.44
CA SER A 308 -11.35 20.69 10.88
C SER A 308 -11.37 22.11 11.41
N GLU A 309 -12.57 22.68 11.57
CA GLU A 309 -12.74 23.99 12.19
C GLU A 309 -12.13 24.07 13.60
N PRO A 310 -12.31 23.06 14.48
CA PRO A 310 -11.70 23.09 15.82
C PRO A 310 -10.17 23.15 15.79
N ASP A 311 -9.55 22.62 14.72
CA ASP A 311 -8.10 22.61 14.56
C ASP A 311 -7.60 23.75 13.65
N GLY A 312 -8.51 24.62 13.16
CA GLY A 312 -8.19 25.71 12.22
C GLY A 312 -7.59 25.22 10.91
N LYS A 313 -8.02 24.05 10.42
CA LYS A 313 -7.49 23.42 9.20
C LYS A 313 -8.52 23.40 8.10
N TYR A 314 -8.17 23.96 6.95
CA TYR A 314 -9.04 24.04 5.79
C TYR A 314 -8.49 23.19 4.67
N ILE A 315 -9.17 22.08 4.37
CA ILE A 315 -8.62 21.04 3.50
C ILE A 315 -9.65 20.57 2.51
N LEU A 316 -9.33 20.66 1.22
CA LEU A 316 -10.07 20.02 0.15
C LEU A 316 -9.38 18.71 -0.23
N THR A 317 -10.06 17.59 -0.02
CA THR A 317 -9.65 16.30 -0.55
C THR A 317 -10.06 16.20 -2.01
N CYS A 318 -9.08 16.01 -2.89
CA CYS A 318 -9.26 15.81 -4.33
C CYS A 318 -9.00 14.35 -4.72
N PHE A 319 -9.88 13.79 -5.55
CA PHE A 319 -9.75 12.44 -6.08
C PHE A 319 -9.49 12.46 -7.57
N MET A 320 -8.32 11.94 -7.96
CA MET A 320 -7.93 11.78 -9.36
C MET A 320 -8.05 10.30 -9.70
N ALA A 321 -8.87 9.99 -10.70
CA ALA A 321 -9.15 8.62 -11.10
C ALA A 321 -9.04 8.43 -12.61
N ALA A 322 -8.92 7.18 -13.04
CA ALA A 322 -8.91 6.81 -14.46
C ALA A 322 -7.87 7.58 -15.30
N ASP A 323 -8.20 7.90 -16.56
CA ASP A 323 -7.24 8.49 -17.51
C ASP A 323 -6.87 9.93 -17.19
N THR A 324 -7.82 10.75 -16.73
CA THR A 324 -7.53 12.13 -16.30
C THR A 324 -6.56 12.14 -15.11
N GLY A 325 -6.75 11.20 -14.17
CA GLY A 325 -5.83 11.05 -13.05
C GLY A 325 -4.45 10.52 -13.44
N ARG A 326 -4.37 9.60 -14.42
CA ARG A 326 -3.08 9.14 -14.98
C ARG A 326 -2.33 10.27 -15.69
N ALA A 327 -3.03 11.05 -16.51
CA ALA A 327 -2.46 12.20 -17.19
C ALA A 327 -1.91 13.20 -16.16
N TRP A 328 -2.70 13.54 -15.14
CA TRP A 328 -2.26 14.41 -14.04
C TRP A 328 -1.04 13.85 -13.30
N ALA A 329 -0.96 12.54 -13.02
CA ALA A 329 0.21 11.97 -12.37
C ALA A 329 1.43 11.77 -13.28
N SER A 330 1.35 12.10 -14.57
CA SER A 330 2.53 12.19 -15.42
C SER A 330 3.24 13.55 -15.28
N LEU A 331 2.56 14.56 -14.74
CA LEU A 331 3.10 15.89 -14.49
C LEU A 331 4.12 15.89 -13.34
N SER A 332 4.96 16.92 -13.28
CA SER A 332 5.82 17.19 -12.12
C SER A 332 5.00 17.63 -10.90
N THR A 333 5.55 17.50 -9.68
CA THR A 333 4.84 17.89 -8.44
C THR A 333 4.32 19.34 -8.46
N PRO A 334 5.09 20.35 -8.91
CA PRO A 334 4.59 21.72 -8.99
C PRO A 334 3.43 21.88 -10.00
N GLU A 335 3.52 21.23 -11.16
CA GLU A 335 2.47 21.29 -12.18
C GLU A 335 1.18 20.58 -11.70
N ARG A 336 1.32 19.51 -10.93
CA ARG A 336 0.19 18.80 -10.30
C ARG A 336 -0.56 19.70 -9.32
N GLU A 337 0.18 20.38 -8.44
CA GLU A 337 -0.39 21.30 -7.47
C GLU A 337 -1.09 22.47 -8.18
N GLN A 338 -0.40 23.09 -9.15
CA GLN A 338 -0.95 24.19 -9.94
C GLN A 338 -2.22 23.78 -10.68
N ALA A 339 -2.27 22.57 -11.25
CA ALA A 339 -3.45 22.08 -11.95
C ALA A 339 -4.67 21.93 -11.01
N LEU A 340 -4.47 21.44 -9.78
CA LEU A 340 -5.54 21.34 -8.79
C LEU A 340 -5.97 22.70 -8.25
N VAL A 341 -5.02 23.60 -7.96
CA VAL A 341 -5.31 24.98 -7.54
C VAL A 341 -6.12 25.72 -8.60
N ALA A 342 -5.72 25.61 -9.87
CA ALA A 342 -6.43 26.21 -10.99
C ALA A 342 -7.85 25.64 -11.15
N GLN A 343 -8.01 24.31 -11.04
CA GLN A 343 -9.32 23.67 -11.10
C GLN A 343 -10.23 24.13 -9.95
N ILE A 344 -9.73 24.13 -8.71
CA ILE A 344 -10.46 24.57 -7.52
C ILE A 344 -10.87 26.05 -7.66
N GLY A 345 -9.94 26.90 -8.08
CA GLY A 345 -10.20 28.31 -8.35
C GLY A 345 -11.34 28.50 -9.35
N LYS A 346 -11.24 27.87 -10.53
CA LYS A 346 -12.29 27.91 -11.55
C LYS A 346 -13.65 27.46 -11.03
N LEU A 347 -13.70 26.35 -10.30
CA LEU A 347 -14.96 25.72 -9.87
C LEU A 347 -15.70 26.52 -8.80
N TYR A 348 -14.98 27.29 -7.98
CA TYR A 348 -15.57 28.19 -6.98
C TYR A 348 -15.59 29.66 -7.41
N ASP A 349 -15.15 29.98 -8.63
CA ASP A 349 -14.95 31.36 -9.12
C ASP A 349 -13.98 32.17 -8.21
N SER A 350 -12.95 31.49 -7.71
CA SER A 350 -12.02 31.91 -6.64
C SER A 350 -10.54 31.72 -7.02
N GLU A 351 -10.15 32.05 -8.25
CA GLU A 351 -8.80 31.82 -8.75
C GLU A 351 -7.73 32.53 -7.91
N LEU A 352 -8.00 33.77 -7.47
CA LEU A 352 -7.07 34.55 -6.68
C LEU A 352 -6.93 33.99 -5.26
N GLU A 353 -8.03 33.62 -4.61
CA GLU A 353 -8.03 33.04 -3.27
C GLU A 353 -7.35 31.68 -3.26
N ALA A 354 -7.69 30.80 -4.21
CA ALA A 354 -7.08 29.47 -4.31
C ALA A 354 -5.57 29.55 -4.49
N ALA A 355 -5.08 30.43 -5.38
CA ALA A 355 -3.65 30.61 -5.62
C ALA A 355 -2.92 31.27 -4.45
N ARG A 356 -3.56 32.24 -3.77
CA ARG A 356 -2.97 32.94 -2.62
C ARG A 356 -2.91 32.05 -1.38
N ASP A 357 -3.95 31.24 -1.16
CA ASP A 357 -4.17 30.58 0.13
C ASP A 357 -3.70 29.14 0.18
N VAL A 358 -3.33 28.51 -0.95
CA VAL A 358 -2.72 27.18 -0.94
C VAL A 358 -1.45 27.16 -0.08
N VAL A 359 -1.34 26.16 0.79
CA VAL A 359 -0.23 25.97 1.74
C VAL A 359 0.62 24.78 1.32
N GLU A 360 -0.02 23.63 1.12
CA GLU A 360 0.66 22.38 0.74
C GLU A 360 -0.32 21.41 0.07
N MET A 361 0.24 20.50 -0.72
CA MET A 361 -0.46 19.36 -1.29
C MET A 361 0.18 18.06 -0.82
N LEU A 362 -0.55 17.26 -0.04
CA LEU A 362 -0.15 15.88 0.30
C LEU A 362 -0.82 14.91 -0.66
N THR A 363 -0.06 13.95 -1.22
CA THR A 363 -0.61 13.01 -2.20
C THR A 363 -0.25 11.57 -1.89
N TYR A 364 -1.13 10.65 -2.27
CA TYR A 364 -0.79 9.23 -2.36
C TYR A 364 -1.37 8.58 -3.61
N GLU A 365 -0.47 8.10 -4.46
CA GLU A 365 -0.78 7.40 -5.69
C GLU A 365 -0.84 5.90 -5.43
N TRP A 366 -2.05 5.39 -5.17
CA TRP A 366 -2.29 3.98 -4.87
C TRP A 366 -1.89 3.06 -6.02
N ALA A 367 -1.80 3.59 -7.24
CA ALA A 367 -1.35 2.85 -8.42
C ALA A 367 0.12 2.38 -8.34
N LYS A 368 0.95 3.02 -7.51
CA LYS A 368 2.36 2.65 -7.30
C LYS A 368 2.56 1.67 -6.13
N ASP A 369 1.46 1.23 -5.52
CA ASP A 369 1.48 0.41 -4.33
C ASP A 369 1.30 -1.08 -4.66
N GLU A 370 2.39 -1.83 -4.66
CA GLU A 370 2.37 -3.27 -4.98
C GLU A 370 1.57 -4.12 -3.98
N TYR A 371 1.49 -3.69 -2.71
CA TYR A 371 0.84 -4.47 -1.66
C TYR A 371 -0.68 -4.30 -1.64
N TYR A 372 -1.21 -3.32 -2.38
CA TYR A 372 -2.65 -3.08 -2.50
C TYR A 372 -3.17 -3.26 -3.93
N GLY A 373 -2.43 -3.98 -4.77
CA GLY A 373 -2.88 -4.36 -6.10
C GLY A 373 -2.74 -3.26 -7.14
N TRP A 374 -1.79 -2.33 -6.95
CA TRP A 374 -1.50 -1.25 -7.89
C TRP A 374 -2.74 -0.41 -8.23
N GLY A 375 -3.59 -0.16 -7.24
CA GLY A 375 -4.71 0.74 -7.39
C GLY A 375 -5.70 0.77 -6.22
N CYS A 376 -6.74 1.55 -6.41
CA CYS A 376 -7.81 1.81 -5.45
C CYS A 376 -9.04 2.38 -6.21
N PRO A 377 -10.18 2.64 -5.53
CA PRO A 377 -10.50 2.32 -4.14
C PRO A 377 -10.87 0.84 -3.92
N CYS A 378 -11.51 0.21 -4.91
CA CYS A 378 -11.94 -1.19 -4.87
C CYS A 378 -11.74 -1.85 -6.23
N THR A 379 -11.78 -3.18 -6.27
CA THR A 379 -11.69 -3.90 -7.53
C THR A 379 -12.97 -3.76 -8.35
N ALA A 380 -12.79 -3.57 -9.65
CA ALA A 380 -13.82 -3.75 -10.66
C ALA A 380 -13.72 -5.16 -11.25
N LEU A 381 -14.84 -5.63 -11.80
CA LEU A 381 -14.92 -6.91 -12.48
C LEU A 381 -15.08 -6.71 -13.97
N THR A 382 -14.39 -7.55 -14.74
CA THR A 382 -14.61 -7.65 -16.18
C THR A 382 -16.06 -8.11 -16.47
N PRO A 383 -16.71 -7.61 -17.53
CA PRO A 383 -18.10 -7.97 -17.84
C PRO A 383 -18.27 -9.49 -18.02
N GLY A 384 -19.39 -10.03 -17.54
CA GLY A 384 -19.73 -11.46 -17.64
C GLY A 384 -19.06 -12.38 -16.59
N VAL A 385 -18.05 -11.92 -15.86
CA VAL A 385 -17.35 -12.74 -14.85
C VAL A 385 -18.25 -13.11 -13.68
N LEU A 386 -19.03 -12.15 -13.18
CA LEU A 386 -19.94 -12.38 -12.05
C LEU A 386 -21.00 -13.44 -12.40
N ASP A 387 -21.55 -13.38 -13.62
CA ASP A 387 -22.55 -14.33 -14.11
C ASP A 387 -21.95 -15.72 -14.29
N LEU A 388 -20.74 -15.80 -14.85
CA LEU A 388 -20.06 -17.06 -15.14
C LEU A 388 -19.60 -17.78 -13.87
N LEU A 389 -19.01 -17.07 -12.93
CA LEU A 389 -18.34 -17.66 -11.77
C LEU A 389 -19.21 -17.63 -10.49
N GLY A 390 -20.29 -16.86 -10.49
CA GLY A 390 -21.19 -16.67 -9.34
C GLY A 390 -20.57 -15.86 -8.20
N GLY A 391 -21.39 -15.05 -7.51
CA GLY A 391 -20.95 -14.15 -6.44
C GLY A 391 -20.37 -14.84 -5.19
N GLU A 392 -20.64 -16.14 -5.00
CA GLU A 392 -20.16 -16.91 -3.85
C GLU A 392 -18.71 -17.37 -3.98
N ALA A 393 -18.26 -17.71 -5.19
CA ALA A 393 -17.00 -18.43 -5.39
C ALA A 393 -15.76 -17.64 -4.91
N LEU A 394 -15.85 -16.31 -4.88
CA LEU A 394 -14.81 -15.44 -4.31
C LEU A 394 -14.65 -15.63 -2.78
N ARG A 395 -15.76 -15.85 -2.06
CA ARG A 395 -15.77 -15.93 -0.58
C ARG A 395 -15.77 -17.36 -0.04
N THR A 396 -16.19 -18.36 -0.82
CA THR A 396 -16.19 -19.77 -0.42
C THR A 396 -14.80 -20.19 0.10
N PRO A 397 -14.64 -20.86 1.25
CA PRO A 397 -13.34 -21.35 1.70
C PRO A 397 -12.68 -22.35 0.74
N SER A 398 -11.37 -22.54 0.87
CA SER A 398 -10.60 -23.54 0.11
C SER A 398 -9.79 -24.40 1.07
N GLY A 399 -10.38 -25.51 1.52
CA GLY A 399 -9.84 -26.28 2.63
C GLY A 399 -9.82 -25.42 3.91
N ASN A 400 -8.65 -25.33 4.56
CA ASN A 400 -8.46 -24.50 5.76
C ASN A 400 -8.18 -23.02 5.46
N LEU A 401 -8.28 -22.60 4.19
CA LEU A 401 -8.08 -21.21 3.78
C LEU A 401 -9.42 -20.47 3.65
N HIS A 402 -9.60 -19.46 4.51
CA HIS A 402 -10.76 -18.59 4.53
C HIS A 402 -10.43 -17.22 3.96
N TRP A 403 -11.42 -16.58 3.34
CA TRP A 403 -11.22 -15.35 2.58
C TRP A 403 -11.90 -14.19 3.30
N ALA A 404 -11.13 -13.17 3.64
CA ALA A 404 -11.61 -11.91 4.20
C ALA A 404 -11.13 -10.75 3.31
N GLY A 405 -11.65 -9.55 3.57
CA GLY A 405 -11.40 -8.37 2.74
C GLY A 405 -12.69 -7.83 2.17
N THR A 406 -12.75 -6.51 2.02
CA THR A 406 -13.98 -5.81 1.65
C THR A 406 -14.57 -6.30 0.33
N GLU A 407 -13.73 -6.79 -0.59
CA GLU A 407 -14.10 -7.37 -1.88
C GLU A 407 -14.98 -8.62 -1.73
N THR A 408 -14.88 -9.32 -0.59
CA THR A 408 -15.65 -10.53 -0.28
C THR A 408 -16.94 -10.25 0.51
N ALA A 409 -17.19 -8.99 0.89
CA ALA A 409 -18.36 -8.61 1.68
C ALA A 409 -19.66 -8.71 0.87
N ALA A 410 -20.75 -9.11 1.52
CA ALA A 410 -22.08 -9.12 0.91
C ALA A 410 -22.68 -7.70 0.82
N GLU A 411 -22.39 -6.87 1.82
CA GLU A 411 -22.81 -5.47 1.91
C GLU A 411 -21.57 -4.59 2.03
N TRP A 412 -21.66 -3.35 1.53
CA TRP A 412 -20.57 -2.37 1.62
C TRP A 412 -19.24 -2.84 1.02
N LYS A 413 -19.30 -3.66 -0.04
CA LYS A 413 -18.14 -4.07 -0.82
C LYS A 413 -17.37 -2.83 -1.29
N GLY A 414 -16.06 -2.79 -0.99
CA GLY A 414 -15.18 -1.66 -1.30
C GLY A 414 -15.02 -0.64 -0.17
N TYR A 415 -15.78 -0.75 0.93
CA TYR A 415 -15.75 0.18 2.06
C TYR A 415 -15.20 -0.47 3.34
N MET A 416 -14.91 0.36 4.36
CA MET A 416 -14.43 -0.10 5.68
C MET A 416 -15.46 -0.99 6.39
N GLU A 417 -16.75 -0.68 6.27
CA GLU A 417 -17.85 -1.51 6.81
C GLU A 417 -17.82 -2.93 6.24
N GLY A 418 -17.65 -3.07 4.92
CA GLY A 418 -17.52 -4.38 4.27
C GLY A 418 -16.27 -5.14 4.72
N ALA A 419 -15.16 -4.42 4.97
CA ALA A 419 -13.95 -5.03 5.52
C ALA A 419 -14.20 -5.63 6.91
N LEU A 420 -14.89 -4.92 7.81
CA LEU A 420 -15.26 -5.45 9.12
C LEU A 420 -16.14 -6.70 9.00
N ARG A 421 -17.23 -6.60 8.25
CA ARG A 421 -18.20 -7.70 8.08
C ARG A 421 -17.55 -8.95 7.50
N SER A 422 -16.67 -8.79 6.51
CA SER A 422 -15.93 -9.92 5.94
C SER A 422 -14.94 -10.55 6.92
N GLY A 423 -14.28 -9.74 7.75
CA GLY A 423 -13.38 -10.21 8.80
C GLY A 423 -14.11 -11.01 9.88
N GLU A 424 -15.23 -10.50 10.38
CA GLU A 424 -16.10 -11.19 11.34
C GLU A 424 -16.60 -12.52 10.78
N ARG A 425 -17.08 -12.53 9.53
CA ARG A 425 -17.53 -13.74 8.83
C ARG A 425 -16.41 -14.78 8.75
N ALA A 426 -15.23 -14.39 8.23
CA ALA A 426 -14.11 -15.31 8.06
C ALA A 426 -13.64 -15.89 9.40
N ALA A 427 -13.62 -15.08 10.47
CA ALA A 427 -13.34 -15.58 11.82
C ALA A 427 -14.38 -16.60 12.31
N ALA A 428 -15.67 -16.33 12.11
CA ALA A 428 -16.74 -17.25 12.49
C ALA A 428 -16.64 -18.60 11.74
N GLU A 429 -16.32 -18.56 10.45
CA GLU A 429 -16.07 -19.77 9.65
C GLU A 429 -14.88 -20.59 10.21
N VAL A 430 -13.75 -19.92 10.52
CA VAL A 430 -12.55 -20.56 11.08
C VAL A 430 -12.84 -21.18 12.45
N VAL A 431 -13.48 -20.42 13.35
CA VAL A 431 -13.82 -20.89 14.71
C VAL A 431 -14.75 -22.10 14.64
N THR A 432 -15.75 -22.06 13.76
CA THR A 432 -16.65 -23.20 13.54
C THR A 432 -15.89 -24.41 12.99
N GLY A 433 -15.02 -24.20 12.00
CA GLY A 433 -14.19 -25.26 11.43
C GLY A 433 -13.31 -25.95 12.48
N LEU A 434 -12.63 -25.19 13.33
CA LEU A 434 -11.72 -25.73 14.35
C LEU A 434 -12.45 -26.39 15.53
N THR A 435 -13.60 -25.86 15.94
CA THR A 435 -14.40 -26.48 17.01
C THR A 435 -14.96 -27.84 16.59
N HIS A 436 -15.36 -28.01 15.32
CA HIS A 436 -15.80 -29.31 14.80
C HIS A 436 -14.67 -30.35 14.70
N VAL A 437 -13.43 -29.93 14.47
CA VAL A 437 -12.28 -30.83 14.47
C VAL A 437 -11.99 -31.33 15.89
N ASN A 438 -12.00 -30.44 16.89
CA ASN A 438 -11.76 -30.80 18.29
C ASN A 438 -12.86 -31.67 18.91
N ALA A 439 -14.09 -31.61 18.39
CA ALA A 439 -15.20 -32.46 18.85
C ALA A 439 -15.20 -33.88 18.23
N ARG A 440 -14.38 -34.12 17.20
CA ARG A 440 -14.26 -35.42 16.51
C ARG A 440 -13.00 -36.21 16.90
N LEU A 441 -12.08 -35.58 17.63
CA LEU A 441 -10.93 -36.20 18.29
C LEU A 441 -11.31 -36.53 19.74
#